data_AF-A0A0W0G3I6-F1
#
_entry.id   AF-A0A0W0G3I6-F1
#
_cell.length_a   1.000
_cell.length_b   1.000
_cell.length_c   1.000
_cell.angle_alpha   90.00
_cell.angle_beta   90.00
_cell.angle_gamma   90.00
#
_symmetry.space_group_name_H-M   'P 1'
#
loop_
_entity.id
_entity.type
_entity.pdbx_description
1 polymer ?
#
loop_
_entity_poly.entity_id
_entity_poly.type
_entity_poly.pdbx_seq_one_letter_code
_entity_poly.pdbx_strand_id
1 'polypeptide(L)'
;MLPLTVHDFDYDYDYNKKHRLSRRKRKFKRMSSSFVTGHYHPLLFALMTLSAAAELGLAAFIVSVGNESGMWDSTKYHALLILFLFNSSWTLLFSTAYMMYVFDGGARFLADVASSVMWLLLTGVLWGTGAGILHNTRVGGDCAGTPSISPCRQSLTVEALGWAEFGLCTLNLLLTCAWIISNRRSKLTGDSRRMV
;
A
#
# COMPACT_ATOMS: atom_id res chain seq x y z
N MET A 1 -58.75 -18.95 -21.68
CA MET A 1 -57.95 -17.73 -21.42
C MET A 1 -58.41 -17.15 -20.11
N LEU A 2 -57.66 -17.36 -19.03
CA LEU A 2 -57.96 -16.75 -17.72
C LEU A 2 -57.54 -15.27 -17.76
N PRO A 3 -58.38 -14.32 -17.30
CA PRO A 3 -58.03 -12.91 -17.29
C PRO A 3 -57.01 -12.65 -16.19
N LEU A 4 -55.84 -12.12 -16.56
CA LEU A 4 -54.86 -11.59 -15.60
C LEU A 4 -55.52 -10.47 -14.80
N THR A 5 -55.55 -10.63 -13.49
CA THR A 5 -56.14 -9.63 -12.59
C THR A 5 -55.16 -8.49 -12.35
N VAL A 6 -55.65 -7.29 -12.03
CA VAL A 6 -54.81 -6.09 -11.73
C VAL A 6 -53.73 -6.39 -10.68
N HIS A 7 -54.00 -7.35 -9.79
CA HIS A 7 -53.09 -7.77 -8.72
C HIS A 7 -51.83 -8.52 -9.22
N ASP A 8 -51.92 -9.24 -10.34
CA ASP A 8 -50.77 -9.90 -10.98
C ASP A 8 -49.83 -8.89 -11.65
N PHE A 9 -50.40 -7.80 -12.19
CA PHE A 9 -49.65 -6.76 -12.89
C PHE A 9 -48.77 -5.94 -11.94
N ASP A 10 -49.28 -5.64 -10.72
CA ASP A 10 -48.53 -4.92 -9.69
C ASP A 10 -47.36 -5.77 -9.14
N TYR A 11 -47.61 -7.08 -8.98
CA TYR A 11 -46.61 -8.04 -8.52
C TYR A 11 -45.44 -8.19 -9.50
N ASP A 12 -45.73 -8.30 -10.80
CA ASP A 12 -44.68 -8.37 -11.83
C ASP A 12 -43.87 -7.08 -11.89
N TYR A 13 -44.53 -5.92 -11.73
CA TYR A 13 -43.85 -4.62 -11.77
C TYR A 13 -42.84 -4.43 -10.63
N ASP A 14 -43.22 -4.73 -9.39
CA ASP A 14 -42.31 -4.63 -8.24
C ASP A 14 -41.15 -5.65 -8.32
N TYR A 15 -41.45 -6.86 -8.80
CA TYR A 15 -40.44 -7.90 -9.03
C TYR A 15 -39.39 -7.44 -10.05
N ASN A 16 -39.84 -6.92 -11.19
CA ASN A 16 -38.96 -6.45 -12.26
C ASN A 16 -38.12 -5.24 -11.80
N LYS A 17 -38.70 -4.32 -11.03
CA LYS A 17 -38.04 -3.13 -10.47
C LYS A 17 -36.92 -3.51 -9.49
N LYS A 18 -37.18 -4.41 -8.54
CA LYS A 18 -36.16 -4.96 -7.61
C LYS A 18 -35.05 -5.66 -8.37
N HIS A 19 -35.39 -6.43 -9.40
CA HIS A 19 -34.41 -7.16 -10.18
C HIS A 19 -33.47 -6.22 -10.96
N ARG A 20 -34.01 -5.17 -11.58
CA ARG A 20 -33.23 -4.11 -12.28
C ARG A 20 -32.35 -3.31 -11.32
N LEU A 21 -32.85 -2.94 -10.15
CA LEU A 21 -32.07 -2.25 -9.10
C LEU A 21 -30.90 -3.11 -8.61
N SER A 22 -31.14 -4.41 -8.38
CA SER A 22 -30.08 -5.33 -7.96
C SER A 22 -29.02 -5.52 -9.06
N ARG A 23 -29.41 -5.55 -10.33
CA ARG A 23 -28.51 -5.61 -11.49
C ARG A 23 -27.67 -4.34 -11.61
N ARG A 24 -28.26 -3.15 -11.43
CA ARG A 24 -27.52 -1.87 -11.39
C ARG A 24 -26.52 -1.81 -10.24
N LYS A 25 -26.92 -2.18 -9.02
CA LYS A 25 -26.02 -2.24 -7.85
C LYS A 25 -24.86 -3.22 -8.08
N ARG A 26 -25.13 -4.40 -8.66
CA ARG A 26 -24.10 -5.37 -9.05
C ARG A 26 -23.15 -4.82 -10.11
N LYS A 27 -23.67 -4.16 -11.15
CA LYS A 27 -22.86 -3.59 -12.24
C LYS A 27 -21.96 -2.45 -11.73
N PHE A 28 -22.51 -1.55 -10.91
CA PHE A 28 -21.76 -0.46 -10.29
C PHE A 28 -20.66 -0.99 -9.34
N LYS A 29 -20.98 -1.97 -8.49
CA LYS A 29 -20.00 -2.61 -7.59
C LYS A 29 -18.90 -3.36 -8.37
N ARG A 30 -19.26 -4.04 -9.45
CA ARG A 30 -18.31 -4.74 -10.33
C ARG A 30 -17.40 -3.74 -11.06
N MET A 31 -17.95 -2.63 -11.56
CA MET A 31 -17.20 -1.57 -12.25
C MET A 31 -16.23 -0.82 -11.31
N SER A 32 -16.67 -0.51 -10.09
CA SER A 32 -15.82 0.08 -9.04
C SER A 32 -14.68 -0.87 -8.63
N SER A 33 -14.96 -2.17 -8.46
CA SER A 33 -13.94 -3.17 -8.14
C SER A 33 -12.91 -3.34 -9.26
N SER A 34 -13.32 -3.29 -10.53
CA SER A 34 -12.42 -3.40 -11.68
C SER A 34 -11.50 -2.18 -11.82
N PHE A 35 -12.02 -0.97 -11.56
CA PHE A 35 -11.20 0.25 -11.58
C PHE A 35 -10.14 0.25 -10.47
N VAL A 36 -10.50 -0.19 -9.25
CA VAL A 36 -9.57 -0.32 -8.11
C VAL A 36 -8.50 -1.38 -8.34
N THR A 37 -8.83 -2.48 -9.02
CA THR A 37 -7.90 -3.62 -9.21
C THR A 37 -6.93 -3.40 -10.38
N GLY A 38 -7.30 -2.64 -11.41
CA GLY A 38 -6.52 -2.54 -12.64
C GLY A 38 -5.37 -1.52 -12.64
N HIS A 39 -5.45 -0.45 -11.84
CA HIS A 39 -4.52 0.69 -11.96
C HIS A 39 -3.84 1.11 -10.65
N TYR A 40 -4.41 0.81 -9.49
CA TYR A 40 -3.89 1.32 -8.21
C TYR A 40 -2.73 0.48 -7.66
N HIS A 41 -2.78 -0.84 -7.86
CA HIS A 41 -1.74 -1.75 -7.39
C HIS A 41 -0.36 -1.40 -7.98
N PRO A 42 -0.16 -1.31 -9.32
CA PRO A 42 1.16 -0.99 -9.86
C PRO A 42 1.63 0.41 -9.49
N LEU A 43 0.73 1.39 -9.36
CA LEU A 43 1.09 2.75 -8.98
C LEU A 43 1.62 2.84 -7.54
N LEU A 44 1.00 2.12 -6.60
CA LEU A 44 1.44 2.13 -5.20
C LEU A 44 2.77 1.41 -5.01
N PHE A 45 2.98 0.29 -5.72
CA PHE A 45 4.30 -0.35 -5.76
C PHE A 45 5.35 0.53 -6.44
N ALA A 46 4.99 1.29 -7.48
CA ALA A 46 5.90 2.26 -8.07
C ALA A 46 6.27 3.37 -7.08
N LEU A 47 5.29 3.92 -6.36
CA LEU A 47 5.54 4.93 -5.33
C LEU A 47 6.47 4.40 -4.24
N MET A 48 6.19 3.23 -3.67
CA MET A 48 7.08 2.57 -2.69
C MET A 48 8.50 2.36 -3.24
N THR A 49 8.63 1.99 -4.51
CA THR A 49 9.96 1.79 -5.12
C THR A 49 10.72 3.11 -5.22
N LEU A 50 10.05 4.18 -5.63
CA LEU A 50 10.65 5.51 -5.78
C LEU A 50 11.02 6.13 -4.44
N SER A 51 10.16 6.03 -3.42
CA SER A 51 10.47 6.52 -2.08
C SER A 51 11.60 5.72 -1.43
N ALA A 52 11.58 4.38 -1.54
CA ALA A 52 12.69 3.55 -1.08
C ALA A 52 14.00 3.92 -1.78
N ALA A 53 14.00 4.09 -3.11
CA ALA A 53 15.20 4.50 -3.85
C ALA A 53 15.72 5.90 -3.43
N ALA A 54 14.82 6.86 -3.22
CA ALA A 54 15.17 8.19 -2.74
C ALA A 54 15.81 8.13 -1.34
N GLU A 55 15.23 7.32 -0.45
CA GLU A 55 15.74 7.13 0.91
C GLU A 55 17.08 6.39 0.93
N LEU A 56 17.27 5.39 0.04
CA LEU A 56 18.54 4.68 -0.11
C LEU A 56 19.65 5.66 -0.49
N GLY A 57 19.39 6.51 -1.49
CA GLY A 57 20.35 7.49 -1.97
C GLY A 57 20.69 8.53 -0.90
N LEU A 58 19.69 9.03 -0.17
CA LEU A 58 19.90 10.01 0.88
C LEU A 58 20.66 9.41 2.08
N ALA A 59 20.26 8.23 2.55
CA ALA A 59 20.93 7.57 3.67
C ALA A 59 22.36 7.14 3.30
N ALA A 60 22.60 6.67 2.07
CA ALA A 60 23.95 6.37 1.59
C ALA A 60 24.84 7.63 1.55
N PHE A 61 24.30 8.76 1.10
CA PHE A 61 25.02 10.03 1.11
C PHE A 61 25.38 10.47 2.53
N ILE A 62 24.44 10.41 3.47
CA ILE A 62 24.68 10.80 4.87
C ILE A 62 25.73 9.88 5.52
N VAL A 63 25.68 8.58 5.25
CA VAL A 63 26.69 7.63 5.75
C VAL A 63 28.07 7.91 5.16
N SER A 64 28.16 8.26 3.86
CA SER A 64 29.43 8.62 3.24
C SER A 64 30.06 9.85 3.90
N VAL A 65 29.29 10.92 4.06
CA VAL A 65 29.76 12.17 4.70
C VAL A 65 30.11 11.95 6.17
N GLY A 66 29.30 11.17 6.90
CA GLY A 66 29.57 10.84 8.31
C GLY A 66 30.81 9.96 8.49
N ASN A 67 31.16 9.14 7.49
CA ASN A 67 32.37 8.33 7.51
C ASN A 67 33.63 9.18 7.24
N GLU A 68 33.54 10.18 6.36
CA GLU A 68 34.63 11.13 6.09
C GLU A 68 34.93 12.06 7.27
N SER A 69 33.90 12.50 7.99
CA SER A 69 34.07 13.40 9.15
C SER A 69 34.60 12.69 10.40
N GLY A 70 34.54 11.34 10.45
CA GLY A 70 35.01 10.52 11.57
C GLY A 70 34.27 10.76 12.91
N MET A 71 33.28 11.64 12.92
CA MET A 71 32.51 12.04 14.10
C MET A 71 31.02 11.87 13.80
N TRP A 72 30.43 10.85 14.40
CA TRP A 72 28.98 10.62 14.40
C TRP A 72 28.37 11.33 15.61
N ASP A 73 27.34 12.17 15.41
CA ASP A 73 26.68 12.90 16.51
C ASP A 73 26.13 11.97 17.61
N SER A 74 25.79 10.72 17.27
CA SER A 74 25.36 9.69 18.22
C SER A 74 25.45 8.30 17.62
N THR A 75 25.92 7.31 18.41
CA THR A 75 25.93 5.88 18.02
C THR A 75 24.52 5.37 17.67
N LYS A 76 23.49 5.90 18.34
CA LYS A 76 22.09 5.52 18.08
C LYS A 76 21.62 5.98 16.71
N TYR A 77 21.99 7.20 16.32
CA TYR A 77 21.63 7.76 15.03
C TYR A 77 22.28 6.97 13.88
N HIS A 78 23.54 6.60 14.04
CA HIS A 78 24.25 5.76 13.07
C HIS A 78 23.59 4.39 12.88
N ALA A 79 23.22 3.71 13.97
CA ALA A 79 22.51 2.42 13.88
C ALA A 79 21.13 2.54 13.20
N LEU A 80 20.41 3.64 13.44
CA LEU A 80 19.14 3.91 12.76
C LEU A 80 19.33 4.12 11.26
N LEU A 81 20.34 4.91 10.84
CA LEU A 81 20.63 5.09 9.41
C LEU A 81 20.91 3.77 8.71
N ILE A 82 21.67 2.86 9.33
CA ILE A 82 21.92 1.51 8.79
C ILE A 82 20.61 0.71 8.69
N LEU A 83 19.75 0.77 9.71
CA LEU A 83 18.44 0.13 9.69
C LEU A 83 17.59 0.65 8.52
N PHE A 84 17.56 1.97 8.31
CA PHE A 84 16.86 2.60 7.19
C PHE A 84 17.46 2.19 5.84
N LEU A 85 18.78 2.09 5.73
CA LEU A 85 19.48 1.62 4.53
C LEU A 85 19.11 0.16 4.18
N PHE A 86 19.12 -0.70 5.20
CA PHE A 86 18.67 -2.09 5.07
C PHE A 86 17.21 -2.16 4.66
N ASN A 87 16.33 -1.44 5.36
CA ASN A 87 14.90 -1.45 5.13
C ASN A 87 14.57 -0.92 3.73
N SER A 88 15.23 0.15 3.29
CA SER A 88 15.11 0.70 1.94
C SER A 88 15.56 -0.30 0.87
N SER A 89 16.75 -0.91 1.02
CA SER A 89 17.22 -1.92 0.05
C SER A 89 16.30 -3.15 -0.03
N TRP A 90 15.79 -3.60 1.12
CA TRP A 90 14.78 -4.65 1.23
C TRP A 90 13.48 -4.25 0.51
N THR A 91 12.94 -3.06 0.78
CA THR A 91 11.72 -2.57 0.16
C THR A 91 11.89 -2.42 -1.35
N LEU A 92 13.01 -1.87 -1.82
CA LEU A 92 13.31 -1.67 -3.23
C LEU A 92 13.38 -3.00 -3.98
N LEU A 93 14.10 -3.99 -3.44
CA LEU A 93 14.25 -5.31 -4.05
C LEU A 93 12.90 -6.00 -4.24
N PHE A 94 12.10 -6.11 -3.17
CA PHE A 94 10.82 -6.80 -3.24
C PHE A 94 9.78 -6.00 -4.02
N SER A 95 9.71 -4.68 -3.84
CA SER A 95 8.76 -3.83 -4.57
C SER A 95 9.04 -3.82 -6.09
N THR A 96 10.31 -3.79 -6.49
CA THR A 96 10.71 -3.90 -7.90
C THR A 96 10.39 -5.29 -8.46
N ALA A 97 10.64 -6.35 -7.69
CA ALA A 97 10.25 -7.71 -8.07
C ALA A 97 8.72 -7.82 -8.28
N TYR A 98 7.91 -7.19 -7.42
CA TYR A 98 6.46 -7.10 -7.60
C TYR A 98 6.07 -6.29 -8.84
N MET A 99 6.80 -5.22 -9.20
CA MET A 99 6.56 -4.47 -10.43
C MET A 99 6.90 -5.28 -11.69
N MET A 100 8.07 -5.94 -11.74
CA MET A 100 8.47 -6.78 -12.86
C MET A 100 7.49 -7.93 -13.10
N TYR A 101 6.94 -8.51 -12.02
CA TYR A 101 5.89 -9.52 -12.10
C TYR A 101 4.62 -9.03 -12.82
N VAL A 102 4.24 -7.74 -12.65
CA VAL A 102 3.09 -7.15 -13.35
C VAL A 102 3.34 -7.07 -14.86
N PHE A 103 4.59 -6.88 -15.29
CA PHE A 103 4.95 -6.80 -16.71
C PHE A 103 5.09 -8.18 -17.38
N ASP A 104 5.63 -9.19 -16.69
CA ASP A 104 5.91 -10.50 -17.29
C ASP A 104 4.74 -11.50 -17.24
N GLY A 105 3.64 -11.21 -16.52
CA GLY A 105 2.42 -12.03 -16.54
C GLY A 105 2.58 -13.49 -16.08
N GLY A 106 3.71 -13.84 -15.46
CA GLY A 106 4.13 -15.22 -15.18
C GLY A 106 3.81 -15.70 -13.76
N ALA A 107 2.74 -16.46 -13.60
CA ALA A 107 2.38 -17.12 -12.34
C ALA A 107 3.46 -18.13 -11.89
N ARG A 108 3.80 -18.15 -10.57
CA ARG A 108 3.67 -19.37 -9.70
C ARG A 108 4.41 -19.39 -8.35
N PHE A 109 5.14 -18.37 -7.88
CA PHE A 109 5.79 -18.53 -6.55
C PHE A 109 5.80 -17.32 -5.60
N LEU A 110 5.69 -16.08 -6.10
CA LEU A 110 5.64 -14.84 -5.28
C LEU A 110 4.25 -14.18 -5.25
N ALA A 111 3.30 -14.74 -5.99
CA ALA A 111 1.97 -14.18 -6.26
C ALA A 111 0.85 -14.78 -5.39
N ASP A 112 1.20 -15.43 -4.27
CA ASP A 112 0.18 -15.66 -3.27
C ASP A 112 -0.09 -14.33 -2.58
N VAL A 113 -1.32 -13.86 -2.67
CA VAL A 113 -1.78 -12.64 -2.00
C VAL A 113 -1.50 -12.72 -0.49
N ALA A 114 -1.40 -13.93 0.06
CA ALA A 114 -1.00 -14.13 1.45
C ALA A 114 0.47 -13.75 1.73
N SER A 115 1.42 -14.11 0.85
CA SER A 115 2.85 -13.82 1.07
C SER A 115 3.15 -12.33 0.95
N SER A 116 2.46 -11.62 0.05
CA SER A 116 2.61 -10.17 -0.09
C SER A 116 2.04 -9.41 1.11
N VAL A 117 0.94 -9.88 1.71
CA VAL A 117 0.39 -9.30 2.95
C VAL A 117 1.35 -9.46 4.12
N MET A 118 1.95 -10.63 4.30
CA MET A 118 2.94 -10.86 5.37
C MET A 118 4.18 -9.96 5.17
N TRP A 119 4.65 -9.83 3.93
CA TRP A 119 5.76 -8.94 3.61
C TRP A 119 5.43 -7.46 3.87
N LEU A 120 4.23 -7.00 3.49
CA LEU A 120 3.76 -5.62 3.77
C LEU A 120 3.65 -5.35 5.27
N LEU A 121 3.21 -6.34 6.06
CA LEU A 121 3.16 -6.23 7.53
C LEU A 121 4.56 -6.08 8.12
N LEU A 122 5.49 -6.95 7.73
CA LEU A 122 6.87 -6.89 8.22
C LEU A 122 7.52 -5.55 7.84
N THR A 123 7.37 -5.14 6.59
CA THR A 123 7.92 -3.89 6.06
C THR A 123 7.29 -2.69 6.78
N GLY A 124 5.97 -2.69 6.99
CA GLY A 124 5.28 -1.66 7.76
C GLY A 124 5.75 -1.57 9.22
N VAL A 125 6.00 -2.70 9.89
CA VAL A 125 6.55 -2.69 11.26
C VAL A 125 7.97 -2.12 11.27
N LEU A 126 8.83 -2.51 10.32
CA LEU A 126 10.20 -2.00 10.22
C LEU A 126 10.22 -0.48 9.96
N TRP A 127 9.41 0.01 9.01
CA TRP A 127 9.28 1.44 8.72
C TRP A 127 8.69 2.22 9.90
N GLY A 128 7.60 1.71 10.49
CA GLY A 128 6.91 2.39 11.59
C GLY A 128 7.75 2.45 12.88
N THR A 129 8.43 1.36 13.23
CA THR A 129 9.33 1.35 14.39
C THR A 129 10.59 2.19 14.15
N GLY A 130 11.18 2.11 12.95
CA GLY A 130 12.31 2.96 12.55
C GLY A 130 11.98 4.44 12.61
N ALA A 131 10.86 4.85 12.00
CA ALA A 131 10.39 6.25 12.02
C ALA A 131 10.03 6.71 13.44
N GLY A 132 9.38 5.87 14.24
CA GLY A 132 9.03 6.20 15.62
C GLY A 132 10.24 6.39 16.54
N ILE A 133 11.27 5.53 16.41
CA ILE A 133 12.51 5.69 17.18
C ILE A 133 13.29 6.89 16.67
N LEU A 134 13.35 7.12 15.36
CA LEU A 134 14.02 8.29 14.78
C LEU A 134 13.37 9.61 15.23
N HIS A 135 12.03 9.66 15.30
CA HIS A 135 11.29 10.82 15.81
C HIS A 135 11.69 11.20 17.24
N ASN A 136 11.92 10.20 18.11
CA ASN A 136 12.30 10.43 19.50
C ASN A 136 13.81 10.67 19.71
N THR A 137 14.65 10.26 18.76
CA THR A 137 16.11 10.34 18.88
C THR A 137 16.70 11.52 18.14
N ARG A 138 15.97 12.14 17.19
CA ARG A 138 16.43 13.34 16.50
C ARG A 138 16.49 14.51 17.47
N VAL A 139 17.54 15.32 17.31
CA VAL A 139 17.71 16.58 18.05
C VAL A 139 17.34 17.70 17.10
N GLY A 140 16.15 18.30 17.28
CA GLY A 140 15.69 19.44 16.48
C GLY A 140 14.20 19.38 16.16
N GLY A 141 13.52 20.52 16.27
CA GLY A 141 12.12 20.69 15.89
C GLY A 141 12.00 21.20 14.46
N ASP A 142 11.55 22.45 14.31
CA ASP A 142 11.44 23.12 13.02
C ASP A 142 12.83 23.68 12.61
N CYS A 143 13.43 23.14 11.54
CA CYS A 143 14.74 23.56 11.04
C CYS A 143 14.64 24.88 10.24
N ALA A 144 13.79 25.81 10.66
CA ALA A 144 13.55 27.09 9.97
C ALA A 144 14.80 27.98 10.03
N GLY A 145 15.25 28.50 8.89
CA GLY A 145 16.43 29.37 8.78
C GLY A 145 17.79 28.65 8.68
N THR A 146 17.80 27.30 8.65
CA THR A 146 19.04 26.52 8.41
C THR A 146 19.34 26.41 6.91
N PRO A 147 20.63 26.29 6.50
CA PRO A 147 20.98 26.10 5.10
C PRO A 147 20.36 24.81 4.53
N SER A 148 20.15 24.79 3.21
CA SER A 148 19.48 23.69 2.50
C SER A 148 20.17 22.33 2.70
N ILE A 149 21.51 22.31 2.82
CA ILE A 149 22.32 21.13 3.14
C ILE A 149 22.74 21.22 4.62
N SER A 150 21.80 21.06 5.53
CA SER A 150 22.08 20.94 6.97
C SER A 150 21.67 19.56 7.49
N PRO A 151 22.40 19.01 8.48
CA PRO A 151 22.08 17.70 9.07
C PRO A 151 20.67 17.66 9.69
N CYS A 152 20.18 18.81 10.21
CA CYS A 152 18.81 18.96 10.71
C CYS A 152 17.77 18.65 9.62
N ARG A 153 17.89 19.28 8.44
CA ARG A 153 16.94 19.08 7.33
C ARG A 153 17.06 17.70 6.73
N GLN A 154 18.28 17.16 6.62
CA GLN A 154 18.51 15.79 6.16
C GLN A 154 17.86 14.75 7.08
N SER A 155 18.03 14.87 8.40
CA SER A 155 17.38 13.96 9.36
C SER A 155 15.86 14.08 9.32
N LEU A 156 15.32 15.29 9.15
CA LEU A 156 13.89 15.51 8.98
C LEU A 156 13.35 14.87 7.69
N THR A 157 14.11 14.94 6.59
CA THR A 157 13.71 14.28 5.34
C THR A 157 13.71 12.76 5.44
N VAL A 158 14.68 12.15 6.11
CA VAL A 158 14.70 10.69 6.37
C VAL A 158 13.48 10.28 7.21
N GLU A 159 13.16 11.05 8.25
CA GLU A 159 11.97 10.78 9.07
C GLU A 159 10.68 10.89 8.24
N ALA A 160 10.55 11.93 7.42
CA ALA A 160 9.38 12.13 6.57
C ALA A 160 9.23 11.01 5.54
N LEU A 161 10.32 10.53 4.94
CA LEU A 161 10.31 9.40 4.02
C LEU A 161 9.92 8.10 4.74
N GLY A 162 10.43 7.86 5.94
CA GLY A 162 10.03 6.72 6.76
C GLY A 162 8.53 6.70 7.10
N TRP A 163 7.95 7.85 7.42
CA TRP A 163 6.49 7.97 7.61
C TRP A 163 5.70 7.79 6.31
N ALA A 164 6.22 8.28 5.19
CA ALA A 164 5.59 8.10 3.88
C ALA A 164 5.54 6.61 3.49
N GLU A 165 6.64 5.88 3.69
CA GLU A 165 6.71 4.43 3.46
C GLU A 165 5.78 3.65 4.37
N PHE A 166 5.70 4.01 5.65
CA PHE A 166 4.72 3.43 6.57
C PHE A 166 3.28 3.64 6.08
N GLY A 167 2.97 4.86 5.61
CA GLY A 167 1.69 5.21 5.02
C GLY A 167 1.37 4.40 3.77
N LEU A 168 2.33 4.28 2.84
CA LEU A 168 2.21 3.51 1.61
C LEU A 168 2.01 2.01 1.89
N CYS A 169 2.78 1.44 2.82
CA CYS A 169 2.63 0.05 3.27
C CYS A 169 1.22 -0.21 3.84
N THR A 170 0.77 0.66 4.74
CA THR A 170 -0.55 0.54 5.38
C THR A 170 -1.67 0.66 4.36
N LEU A 171 -1.57 1.62 3.44
CA LEU A 171 -2.56 1.83 2.39
C LEU A 171 -2.60 0.64 1.41
N ASN A 172 -1.46 0.12 0.99
CA ASN A 172 -1.37 -1.10 0.18
C ASN A 172 -2.06 -2.27 0.89
N LEU A 173 -1.76 -2.48 2.17
CA LEU A 173 -2.35 -3.55 2.95
C LEU A 173 -3.88 -3.43 3.06
N LEU A 174 -4.40 -2.23 3.34
CA LEU A 174 -5.83 -1.98 3.41
C LEU A 174 -6.53 -2.27 2.08
N LEU A 175 -5.94 -1.87 0.96
CA LEU A 175 -6.48 -2.13 -0.36
C LEU A 175 -6.47 -3.62 -0.70
N THR A 176 -5.38 -4.33 -0.40
CA THR A 176 -5.28 -5.78 -0.59
C THR A 176 -6.32 -6.51 0.25
N CYS A 177 -6.47 -6.15 1.53
CA CYS A 177 -7.49 -6.71 2.42
C CYS A 177 -8.92 -6.43 1.91
N ALA A 178 -9.22 -5.19 1.51
CA ALA A 178 -10.52 -4.81 0.95
C ALA A 178 -10.84 -5.62 -0.33
N TRP A 179 -9.84 -5.84 -1.18
CA TRP A 179 -9.98 -6.66 -2.39
C TRP A 179 -10.30 -8.12 -2.04
N ILE A 180 -9.57 -8.74 -1.11
CA ILE A 180 -9.84 -10.11 -0.65
C ILE A 180 -11.27 -10.25 -0.13
N ILE A 181 -11.71 -9.32 0.72
CA ILE A 181 -13.06 -9.33 1.32
C ILE A 181 -14.13 -9.15 0.22
N SER A 182 -13.91 -8.25 -0.74
CA SER A 182 -14.82 -8.04 -1.87
C SER A 182 -14.96 -9.32 -2.72
N ASN A 183 -13.85 -10.00 -2.97
CA ASN A 183 -13.81 -11.20 -3.79
C ASN A 183 -14.44 -12.42 -3.08
N ARG A 184 -14.28 -12.54 -1.75
CA ARG A 184 -15.00 -13.56 -0.96
C ARG A 184 -16.51 -13.33 -0.98
N ARG A 185 -16.96 -12.07 -0.79
CA ARG A 185 -18.39 -11.72 -0.85
C ARG A 185 -19.01 -12.01 -2.22
N SER A 186 -18.28 -11.74 -3.31
CA SER A 186 -18.78 -11.98 -4.67
C SER A 186 -18.97 -13.49 -4.96
N LYS A 187 -18.05 -14.34 -4.49
CA LYS A 187 -18.15 -15.81 -4.59
C LYS A 187 -19.35 -16.36 -3.81
N LEU A 188 -19.51 -15.97 -2.54
CA LEU A 188 -20.64 -16.40 -1.70
C LEU A 188 -22.01 -16.01 -2.30
N THR A 189 -22.14 -14.80 -2.84
CA THR A 189 -23.40 -14.36 -3.48
C THR A 189 -23.66 -15.07 -4.82
N GLY A 190 -22.61 -15.58 -5.47
CA GLY A 190 -22.74 -16.38 -6.69
C GLY A 190 -23.29 -17.77 -6.42
N ASP A 191 -22.85 -18.37 -5.31
CA ASP A 191 -23.23 -19.73 -4.91
C ASP A 191 -24.68 -19.82 -4.43
N SER A 192 -25.15 -18.85 -3.62
CA SER A 192 -26.58 -18.78 -3.23
C SER A 192 -27.54 -18.61 -4.40
N ARG A 193 -27.09 -18.19 -5.59
CA ARG A 193 -27.94 -18.11 -6.78
C ARG A 193 -27.97 -19.38 -7.64
N ARG A 194 -27.13 -20.37 -7.33
CA ARG A 194 -27.17 -21.69 -7.99
C ARG A 194 -28.08 -22.68 -7.27
N MET A 195 -28.54 -22.36 -6.06
CA MET A 195 -29.42 -23.20 -5.25
C MET A 195 -30.90 -22.78 -5.34
N VAL A 196 -31.26 -21.87 -6.25
CA VAL A 196 -32.64 -21.43 -6.54
C VAL A 196 -32.96 -21.69 -7.99
#